data_AF-A0A497FY74-F1
#
_entry.id   AF-A0A497FY74-F1
#
_cell.length_a   1.000
_cell.length_b   1.000
_cell.length_c   1.000
_cell.angle_alpha   90.00
_cell.angle_beta   90.00
_cell.angle_gamma   90.00
#
_symmetry.space_group_name_H-M   'P 1'
#
loop_
_entity.id
_entity.type
_entity.pdbx_description
1 polymer ?
#
loop_
_entity_poly.entity_id
_entity_poly.type
_entity_poly.pdbx_seq_one_letter_code
_entity_poly.pdbx_strand_id
1 'polypeptide(L)'
;MSLNNAKAFNSQLKRVASYLEKLVSEGPFLIISHYDADGLSSAAIIANILIKRKTSFHIKIIEQPSAEDLRLLIEKYPEYKCLILCDMGSRHRKLLEEMAVNLKLNIVILDHHIPSAESVSSEKIHEVNPWNYGINGSTQVSTAGITYLLAKELDKDVGEKSVHLAVIGALGDRQDQGEKCDFLGLNKLILKDALERKIISREINIRLFGIRRRPLHKCLEYTIEPYIPGLTGDERACIDFLKRISIEPFDHEGKPRYL
;
A
#
# COMPACT_ATOMS: atom_id res chain seq x y z
N MET A 1 -2.28 2.98 20.50
CA MET A 1 -3.20 1.85 20.23
C MET A 1 -3.40 1.08 21.52
N SER A 2 -4.65 0.80 21.91
CA SER A 2 -4.91 -0.03 23.10
C SER A 2 -4.48 -1.48 22.81
N LEU A 3 -4.04 -2.23 23.83
CA LEU A 3 -3.67 -3.64 23.66
C LEU A 3 -4.84 -4.49 23.14
N ASN A 4 -6.07 -4.13 23.52
CA ASN A 4 -7.29 -4.82 23.11
C ASN A 4 -7.57 -4.62 21.60
N ASN A 5 -7.39 -3.41 21.10
CA ASN A 5 -7.55 -3.09 19.67
C ASN A 5 -6.57 -3.89 18.81
N ALA A 6 -5.30 -3.97 19.24
CA ALA A 6 -4.27 -4.74 18.54
C ALA A 6 -4.59 -6.24 18.47
N LYS A 7 -5.05 -6.81 19.59
CA LYS A 7 -5.46 -8.22 19.67
C LYS A 7 -6.66 -8.50 18.78
N ALA A 8 -7.65 -7.61 18.77
CA ALA A 8 -8.84 -7.76 17.93
C ALA A 8 -8.50 -7.69 16.44
N PHE A 9 -7.65 -6.74 16.03
CA PHE A 9 -7.18 -6.64 14.64
C PHE A 9 -6.39 -7.88 14.22
N ASN A 10 -5.49 -8.39 15.08
CA ASN A 10 -4.76 -9.63 14.80
C ASN A 10 -5.70 -10.84 14.69
N SER A 11 -6.72 -10.94 15.55
CA SER A 11 -7.74 -11.98 15.45
C SER A 11 -8.47 -11.94 14.10
N GLN A 12 -8.76 -10.73 13.61
CA GLN A 12 -9.36 -10.55 12.29
C GLN A 12 -8.42 -10.99 11.16
N LEU A 13 -7.14 -10.62 11.21
CA LEU A 13 -6.14 -11.09 10.25
C LEU A 13 -6.11 -12.62 10.18
N LYS A 14 -6.10 -13.30 11.33
CA LYS A 14 -6.13 -14.77 11.41
C LYS A 14 -7.40 -15.38 10.83
N ARG A 15 -8.55 -14.76 11.11
CA ARG A 15 -9.84 -15.20 10.57
C ARG A 15 -9.87 -15.09 9.05
N VAL A 16 -9.42 -13.96 8.51
CA VAL A 16 -9.37 -13.74 7.05
C VAL A 16 -8.31 -14.61 6.39
N ALA A 17 -7.14 -14.80 7.01
CA ALA A 17 -6.12 -15.74 6.52
C ALA A 17 -6.67 -17.17 6.43
N SER A 18 -7.33 -17.65 7.50
CA SER A 18 -7.94 -18.99 7.51
C SER A 18 -9.04 -19.13 6.46
N TYR A 19 -9.80 -18.08 6.19
CA TYR A 19 -10.82 -18.06 5.16
C TYR A 19 -10.19 -18.08 3.76
N LEU A 20 -9.21 -17.22 3.50
CA LEU A 20 -8.52 -17.15 2.22
C LEU A 20 -7.82 -18.48 1.89
N GLU A 21 -7.18 -19.12 2.88
CA GLU A 21 -6.53 -20.43 2.69
C GLU A 21 -7.54 -21.53 2.29
N LYS A 22 -8.80 -21.47 2.78
CA LYS A 22 -9.87 -22.39 2.33
C LYS A 22 -10.29 -22.09 0.89
N LEU A 23 -10.34 -20.82 0.50
CA LEU A 23 -10.72 -20.40 -0.85
C LEU A 23 -9.65 -20.69 -1.91
N VAL A 24 -8.39 -20.92 -1.51
CA VAL A 24 -7.27 -21.17 -2.44
C VAL A 24 -7.60 -22.28 -3.45
N SER A 25 -8.31 -23.33 -3.03
CA SER A 25 -8.76 -24.44 -3.90
C SER A 25 -10.01 -24.14 -4.72
N GLU A 26 -10.75 -23.08 -4.39
CA GLU A 26 -11.98 -22.64 -5.08
C GLU A 26 -11.70 -21.60 -6.19
N GLY A 27 -10.44 -21.23 -6.42
CA GLY A 27 -10.04 -20.32 -7.48
C GLY A 27 -10.51 -20.77 -8.88
N PRO A 28 -10.46 -19.88 -9.88
CA PRO A 28 -9.55 -18.73 -9.96
C PRO A 28 -10.02 -17.49 -9.20
N PHE A 29 -9.05 -16.64 -8.84
CA PHE A 29 -9.31 -15.36 -8.15
C PHE A 29 -9.32 -14.18 -9.14
N LEU A 30 -10.26 -13.27 -8.96
CA LEU A 30 -10.17 -11.91 -9.51
C LEU A 30 -9.62 -11.00 -8.40
N ILE A 31 -8.49 -10.35 -8.66
CA ILE A 31 -7.93 -9.31 -7.79
C ILE A 31 -8.26 -7.98 -8.43
N ILE A 32 -8.96 -7.10 -7.72
CA ILE A 32 -9.22 -5.73 -8.15
C ILE A 32 -8.47 -4.80 -7.21
N SER A 33 -7.65 -3.91 -7.75
CA SER A 33 -6.84 -3.03 -6.92
C SER A 33 -6.67 -1.63 -7.48
N HIS A 34 -6.38 -0.68 -6.59
CA HIS A 34 -6.10 0.70 -6.94
C HIS A 34 -4.77 0.83 -7.72
N TYR A 35 -4.66 1.90 -8.52
CA TYR A 35 -3.55 2.10 -9.47
C TYR A 35 -2.28 2.71 -8.86
N ASP A 36 -2.36 3.23 -7.63
CA ASP A 36 -1.22 3.85 -6.96
C ASP A 36 -0.26 2.82 -6.34
N ALA A 37 0.76 3.31 -5.66
CA ALA A 37 1.77 2.46 -5.06
C ALA A 37 1.23 1.56 -3.94
N ASP A 38 0.16 1.95 -3.23
CA ASP A 38 -0.41 1.13 -2.14
C ASP A 38 -1.27 0.00 -2.70
N GLY A 39 -2.13 0.29 -3.66
CA GLY A 39 -2.90 -0.72 -4.40
C GLY A 39 -1.99 -1.71 -5.15
N LEU A 40 -1.05 -1.23 -5.96
CA LEU A 40 -0.13 -2.09 -6.72
C LEU A 40 0.72 -2.99 -5.81
N SER A 41 1.21 -2.44 -4.69
CA SER A 41 1.96 -3.23 -3.71
C SER A 41 1.10 -4.30 -3.06
N SER A 42 -0.15 -3.98 -2.71
CA SER A 42 -1.12 -4.92 -2.14
C SER A 42 -1.44 -6.06 -3.11
N ALA A 43 -1.75 -5.74 -4.36
CA ALA A 43 -2.02 -6.74 -5.40
C ALA A 43 -0.82 -7.66 -5.63
N ALA A 44 0.41 -7.11 -5.63
CA ALA A 44 1.63 -7.89 -5.77
C ALA A 44 1.86 -8.86 -4.59
N ILE A 45 1.61 -8.42 -3.35
CA ILE A 45 1.72 -9.28 -2.16
C ILE A 45 0.72 -10.45 -2.26
N ILE A 46 -0.54 -10.19 -2.59
CA ILE A 46 -1.56 -11.25 -2.77
C ILE A 46 -1.21 -12.17 -3.92
N ALA A 47 -0.76 -11.63 -5.06
CA ALA A 47 -0.31 -12.43 -6.19
C ALA A 47 0.80 -13.39 -5.80
N ASN A 48 1.79 -12.95 -5.01
CA ASN A 48 2.87 -13.82 -4.53
C ASN A 48 2.35 -14.98 -3.67
N ILE A 49 1.32 -14.75 -2.84
CA ILE A 49 0.65 -15.81 -2.08
C ILE A 49 -0.03 -16.80 -3.03
N LEU A 50 -0.82 -16.33 -3.99
CA LEU A 50 -1.56 -17.21 -4.92
C LEU A 50 -0.61 -17.99 -5.86
N ILE A 51 0.49 -17.38 -6.31
CA ILE A 51 1.56 -18.06 -7.06
C ILE A 51 2.16 -19.19 -6.23
N LYS A 52 2.49 -18.91 -4.95
CA LYS A 52 3.04 -19.91 -4.02
C LYS A 52 2.07 -21.09 -3.83
N ARG A 53 0.77 -20.82 -3.82
CA ARG A 53 -0.30 -21.82 -3.72
C ARG A 53 -0.66 -22.49 -5.05
N LYS A 54 -0.06 -22.06 -6.17
CA LYS A 54 -0.37 -22.54 -7.54
C LYS A 54 -1.84 -22.34 -7.93
N THR A 55 -2.45 -21.26 -7.46
CA THR A 55 -3.83 -20.90 -7.79
C THR A 55 -3.85 -19.83 -8.86
N SER A 56 -4.64 -20.03 -9.91
CA SER A 56 -4.81 -19.06 -10.99
C SER A 56 -5.52 -17.79 -10.51
N PHE A 57 -5.09 -16.64 -11.03
CA PHE A 57 -5.71 -15.36 -10.74
C PHE A 57 -5.60 -14.40 -11.91
N HIS A 58 -6.43 -13.35 -11.88
CA HIS A 58 -6.41 -12.23 -12.80
C HIS A 58 -6.40 -10.93 -12.00
N ILE A 59 -5.47 -10.02 -12.30
CA ILE A 59 -5.40 -8.70 -11.67
C ILE A 59 -6.06 -7.67 -12.59
N LYS A 60 -6.94 -6.85 -12.01
CA LYS A 60 -7.48 -5.62 -12.59
C LYS A 60 -7.06 -4.43 -11.76
N ILE A 61 -6.28 -3.57 -12.38
CA ILE A 61 -5.89 -2.29 -11.80
C ILE A 61 -6.85 -1.22 -12.29
N ILE A 62 -7.45 -0.48 -11.37
CA ILE A 62 -8.41 0.59 -11.64
C ILE A 62 -8.08 1.81 -10.78
N GLU A 63 -8.63 2.96 -11.17
CA GLU A 63 -8.51 4.20 -10.40
C GLU A 63 -9.55 4.21 -9.28
N GLN A 64 -10.54 5.09 -9.31
CA GLN A 64 -11.59 5.14 -8.28
C GLN A 64 -12.92 4.78 -8.93
N PRO A 65 -13.32 3.50 -8.95
CA PRO A 65 -14.58 3.12 -9.57
C PRO A 65 -15.74 3.73 -8.78
N SER A 66 -16.76 4.22 -9.48
CA SER A 66 -18.07 4.37 -8.84
C SER A 66 -18.61 2.98 -8.46
N ALA A 67 -19.66 2.95 -7.63
CA ALA A 67 -20.36 1.70 -7.32
C ALA A 67 -20.79 0.96 -8.61
N GLU A 68 -21.27 1.70 -9.61
CA GLU A 68 -21.70 1.12 -10.89
C GLU A 68 -20.51 0.61 -11.72
N ASP A 69 -19.39 1.35 -11.76
CA ASP A 69 -18.19 0.87 -12.47
C ASP A 69 -17.67 -0.43 -11.87
N LEU A 70 -17.65 -0.53 -10.52
CA LEU A 70 -17.22 -1.74 -9.83
C LEU A 70 -18.18 -2.90 -10.10
N ARG A 71 -19.49 -2.64 -10.11
CA ARG A 71 -20.51 -3.63 -10.45
C ARG A 71 -20.31 -4.19 -11.86
N LEU A 72 -20.27 -3.30 -12.85
CA LEU A 72 -20.11 -3.67 -14.27
C LEU A 72 -18.79 -4.42 -14.49
N LEU A 73 -17.72 -4.02 -13.80
CA LEU A 73 -16.44 -4.71 -13.87
C LEU A 73 -16.54 -6.15 -13.36
N ILE A 74 -17.13 -6.37 -12.19
CA ILE A 74 -17.28 -7.70 -11.61
C ILE A 74 -18.21 -8.57 -12.48
N GLU A 75 -19.33 -8.01 -12.97
CA GLU A 75 -20.28 -8.72 -13.84
C GLU A 75 -19.66 -9.13 -15.19
N LYS A 76 -18.62 -8.43 -15.67
CA LYS A 76 -17.85 -8.79 -16.87
C LYS A 76 -17.02 -10.08 -16.71
N TYR A 77 -16.79 -10.51 -15.48
CA TYR A 77 -15.94 -11.67 -15.14
C TYR A 77 -16.72 -12.73 -14.35
N PRO A 78 -17.87 -13.23 -14.86
CA PRO A 78 -18.77 -14.11 -14.12
C PRO A 78 -18.15 -15.46 -13.72
N GLU A 79 -17.07 -15.88 -14.38
CA GLU A 79 -16.31 -17.09 -14.11
C GLU A 79 -15.48 -17.02 -12.82
N TYR A 80 -15.18 -15.82 -12.31
CA TYR A 80 -14.42 -15.65 -11.07
C TYR A 80 -15.39 -15.54 -9.89
N LYS A 81 -15.42 -16.59 -9.06
CA LYS A 81 -16.24 -16.64 -7.84
C LYS A 81 -15.51 -16.20 -6.58
N CYS A 82 -14.19 -16.13 -6.63
CA CYS A 82 -13.37 -15.61 -5.55
C CYS A 82 -12.83 -14.22 -5.93
N LEU A 83 -13.20 -13.20 -5.15
CA LEU A 83 -12.84 -11.81 -5.38
C LEU A 83 -11.99 -11.28 -4.22
N ILE A 84 -10.87 -10.64 -4.54
CA ILE A 84 -10.06 -9.89 -3.58
C ILE A 84 -10.03 -8.44 -4.03
N LEU A 85 -10.50 -7.53 -3.17
CA LEU A 85 -10.36 -6.09 -3.37
C LEU A 85 -9.21 -5.59 -2.51
N CYS A 86 -8.30 -4.85 -3.13
CA CYS A 86 -7.14 -4.24 -2.49
C CYS A 86 -7.18 -2.72 -2.67
N ASP A 87 -7.19 -2.01 -1.55
CA ASP A 87 -7.17 -0.54 -1.46
C ASP A 87 -8.46 0.11 -1.95
N MET A 88 -9.56 -0.62 -1.78
CA MET A 88 -10.92 -0.22 -2.09
C MET A 88 -11.91 -1.23 -1.53
N GLY A 89 -13.20 -0.91 -1.65
CA GLY A 89 -14.29 -1.82 -1.36
C GLY A 89 -14.98 -1.55 -0.04
N SER A 90 -14.29 -1.01 0.97
CA SER A 90 -14.93 -0.71 2.27
C SER A 90 -16.07 0.31 2.17
N ARG A 91 -16.01 1.23 1.20
CA ARG A 91 -17.08 2.20 0.92
C ARG A 91 -18.22 1.65 0.07
N HIS A 92 -17.99 0.56 -0.66
CA HIS A 92 -18.99 -0.08 -1.53
C HIS A 92 -19.53 -1.38 -0.92
N ARG A 93 -19.44 -1.51 0.40
CA ARG A 93 -19.73 -2.76 1.11
C ARG A 93 -21.14 -3.30 0.83
N LYS A 94 -22.16 -2.43 0.86
CA LYS A 94 -23.55 -2.80 0.59
C LYS A 94 -23.73 -3.40 -0.81
N LEU A 95 -23.18 -2.76 -1.84
CA LEU A 95 -23.18 -3.28 -3.20
C LEU A 95 -22.50 -4.65 -3.25
N LEU A 96 -21.31 -4.77 -2.66
CA LEU A 96 -20.56 -6.02 -2.65
C LEU A 96 -21.33 -7.13 -1.93
N GLU A 97 -22.09 -6.84 -0.87
CA GLU A 97 -22.97 -7.78 -0.17
C GLU A 97 -24.10 -8.30 -1.07
N GLU A 98 -24.78 -7.40 -1.78
CA GLU A 98 -25.81 -7.75 -2.76
C GLU A 98 -25.23 -8.64 -3.88
N MET A 99 -24.05 -8.28 -4.40
CA MET A 99 -23.36 -9.04 -5.43
C MET A 99 -22.88 -10.41 -4.92
N ALA A 100 -22.40 -10.51 -3.67
CA ALA A 100 -21.99 -11.78 -3.07
C ALA A 100 -23.14 -12.78 -2.97
N VAL A 101 -24.36 -12.30 -2.74
CA VAL A 101 -25.57 -13.14 -2.75
C VAL A 101 -25.97 -13.48 -4.17
N ASN A 102 -26.18 -12.47 -5.02
CA ASN A 102 -26.76 -12.63 -6.36
C ASN A 102 -25.85 -13.42 -7.31
N LEU A 103 -24.54 -13.18 -7.24
CA LEU A 103 -23.54 -13.78 -8.13
C LEU A 103 -22.80 -14.95 -7.47
N LYS A 104 -23.15 -15.27 -6.21
CA LYS A 104 -22.51 -16.30 -5.36
C LYS A 104 -20.99 -16.09 -5.25
N LEU A 105 -20.59 -14.85 -4.92
CA LEU A 105 -19.18 -14.51 -4.76
C LEU A 105 -18.71 -14.73 -3.32
N ASN A 106 -17.48 -15.19 -3.19
CA ASN A 106 -16.66 -15.15 -1.99
C ASN A 106 -15.77 -13.91 -2.07
N ILE A 107 -15.90 -12.97 -1.14
CA ILE A 107 -15.24 -11.66 -1.25
C ILE A 107 -14.33 -11.42 -0.05
N VAL A 108 -13.08 -11.06 -0.33
CA VAL A 108 -12.12 -10.55 0.64
C VAL A 108 -11.85 -9.07 0.34
N ILE A 109 -11.93 -8.22 1.34
CA ILE A 109 -11.65 -6.78 1.22
C ILE A 109 -10.45 -6.46 2.10
N LEU A 110 -9.40 -5.90 1.51
CA LEU A 110 -8.24 -5.34 2.20
C LEU A 110 -8.23 -3.85 1.90
N ASP A 111 -8.53 -3.03 2.89
CA ASP A 111 -8.72 -1.60 2.68
C ASP A 111 -8.44 -0.84 3.98
N HIS A 112 -7.86 0.34 3.85
CA HIS A 112 -7.53 1.25 4.96
C HIS A 112 -8.35 2.54 4.94
N HIS A 113 -9.20 2.74 3.93
CA HIS A 113 -10.11 3.86 3.85
C HIS A 113 -11.18 3.79 4.95
N ILE A 114 -11.71 4.95 5.35
CA ILE A 114 -12.84 5.00 6.29
C ILE A 114 -14.02 4.23 5.68
N PRO A 115 -14.52 3.18 6.35
CA PRO A 115 -15.64 2.38 5.85
C PRO A 115 -16.95 3.17 5.91
N SER A 116 -17.95 2.75 5.12
CA SER A 116 -19.31 3.28 5.25
C SER A 116 -19.92 2.92 6.61
N ALA A 117 -20.73 3.82 7.20
CA ALA A 117 -21.42 3.57 8.47
C ALA A 117 -22.39 2.38 8.42
N GLU A 118 -22.84 2.04 7.22
CA GLU A 118 -23.67 0.87 6.93
C GLU A 118 -22.77 -0.38 6.85
N SER A 119 -22.66 -1.11 7.96
CA SER A 119 -22.11 -2.46 7.95
C SER A 119 -23.15 -3.43 8.51
N VAL A 120 -23.59 -4.36 7.67
CA VAL A 120 -24.34 -5.54 8.10
C VAL A 120 -23.35 -6.71 8.07
N SER A 121 -23.43 -7.63 9.03
CA SER A 121 -22.54 -8.80 9.00
C SER A 121 -23.02 -9.76 7.91
N SER A 122 -22.18 -10.01 6.90
CA SER A 122 -22.36 -11.05 5.90
C SER A 122 -21.29 -12.13 6.09
N GLU A 123 -21.70 -13.41 6.08
CA GLU A 123 -20.76 -14.55 6.13
C GLU A 123 -19.91 -14.69 4.86
N LYS A 124 -20.27 -14.00 3.77
CA LYS A 124 -19.58 -14.11 2.46
C LYS A 124 -18.58 -12.99 2.20
N ILE A 125 -18.51 -11.98 3.06
CA ILE A 125 -17.58 -10.85 2.95
C ILE A 125 -16.68 -10.82 4.17
N HIS A 126 -15.38 -10.98 3.89
CA HIS A 126 -14.32 -10.97 4.88
C HIS A 126 -13.46 -9.74 4.66
N GLU A 127 -13.63 -8.74 5.52
CA GLU A 127 -12.89 -7.48 5.42
C GLU A 127 -11.81 -7.38 6.49
N VAL A 128 -10.62 -6.94 6.11
CA VAL A 128 -9.61 -6.43 7.03
C VAL A 128 -9.51 -4.91 6.82
N ASN A 129 -10.12 -4.16 7.74
CA ASN A 129 -10.02 -2.70 7.76
C ASN A 129 -9.64 -2.22 9.18
N PRO A 130 -8.56 -1.43 9.34
CA PRO A 130 -8.02 -0.99 10.62
C PRO A 130 -8.99 -0.09 11.42
N TRP A 131 -9.86 0.66 10.73
CA TRP A 131 -10.82 1.55 11.38
C TRP A 131 -11.81 0.80 12.29
N ASN A 132 -12.17 -0.43 11.90
CA ASN A 132 -13.04 -1.32 12.69
C ASN A 132 -12.41 -1.74 14.04
N TYR A 133 -11.12 -1.45 14.24
CA TYR A 133 -10.35 -1.78 15.43
C TYR A 133 -9.71 -0.54 16.07
N GLY A 134 -10.17 0.67 15.73
CA GLY A 134 -9.64 1.92 16.28
C GLY A 134 -8.17 2.16 15.92
N ILE A 135 -7.72 1.67 14.76
CA ILE A 135 -6.42 1.95 14.17
C ILE A 135 -6.66 2.94 13.02
N ASN A 136 -5.90 4.04 13.00
CA ASN A 136 -6.09 5.09 12.01
C ASN A 136 -5.49 4.66 10.66
N GLY A 137 -6.33 4.24 9.72
CA GLY A 137 -5.89 3.81 8.39
C GLY A 137 -5.20 4.90 7.56
N SER A 138 -5.42 6.19 7.86
CA SER A 138 -4.76 7.27 7.12
C SER A 138 -3.30 7.51 7.52
N THR A 139 -2.84 7.00 8.67
CA THR A 139 -1.51 7.32 9.22
C THR A 139 -0.77 6.15 9.87
N GLN A 140 -1.47 5.09 10.26
CA GLN A 140 -0.89 4.00 11.06
C GLN A 140 -0.69 2.71 10.29
N VAL A 141 -1.41 2.49 9.18
CA VAL A 141 -1.25 1.32 8.31
C VAL A 141 -1.89 1.59 6.95
N SER A 142 -1.17 1.32 5.87
CA SER A 142 -1.73 1.34 4.51
C SER A 142 -2.35 -0.01 4.15
N THR A 143 -3.04 -0.11 3.03
CA THR A 143 -3.52 -1.39 2.50
C THR A 143 -2.35 -2.36 2.26
N ALA A 144 -1.22 -1.91 1.71
CA ALA A 144 -0.05 -2.77 1.54
C ALA A 144 0.49 -3.26 2.89
N GLY A 145 0.42 -2.42 3.92
CA GLY A 145 0.73 -2.79 5.30
C GLY A 145 -0.20 -3.89 5.85
N ILE A 146 -1.51 -3.75 5.66
CA ILE A 146 -2.51 -4.76 6.03
C ILE A 146 -2.24 -6.07 5.31
N THR A 147 -2.02 -5.98 3.99
CA THR A 147 -1.80 -7.13 3.11
C THR A 147 -0.53 -7.88 3.47
N TYR A 148 0.54 -7.17 3.85
CA TYR A 148 1.75 -7.77 4.38
C TYR A 148 1.51 -8.55 5.68
N LEU A 149 0.79 -7.96 6.64
CA LEU A 149 0.47 -8.64 7.90
C LEU A 149 -0.38 -9.89 7.65
N LEU A 150 -1.32 -9.83 6.71
CA LEU A 150 -2.10 -10.99 6.28
C LEU A 150 -1.22 -12.05 5.59
N ALA A 151 -0.31 -11.63 4.71
CA ALA A 151 0.62 -12.54 4.04
C ALA A 151 1.53 -13.27 5.02
N LYS A 152 2.00 -12.62 6.09
CA LYS A 152 2.77 -13.29 7.15
C LYS A 152 1.99 -14.38 7.87
N GLU A 153 0.68 -14.20 8.05
CA GLU A 153 -0.18 -15.19 8.68
C GLU A 153 -0.44 -16.38 7.74
N LEU A 154 -0.59 -16.13 6.43
CA LEU A 154 -0.79 -17.17 5.42
C LEU A 154 0.49 -17.95 5.10
N ASP A 155 1.60 -17.25 4.90
CA ASP A 155 2.87 -17.83 4.51
C ASP A 155 4.01 -16.92 4.97
N LYS A 156 4.73 -17.38 6.01
CA LYS A 156 5.82 -16.61 6.60
C LYS A 156 6.89 -16.25 5.55
N ASP A 157 7.27 -17.14 4.65
CA ASP A 157 8.32 -16.88 3.66
C ASP A 157 7.88 -15.80 2.65
N VAL A 158 6.65 -15.90 2.14
CA VAL A 158 6.10 -14.89 1.22
C VAL A 158 5.94 -13.54 1.91
N GLY A 159 5.38 -13.51 3.12
CA GLY A 159 5.23 -12.30 3.91
C GLY A 159 6.57 -11.60 4.11
N GLU A 160 7.56 -12.33 4.63
CA GLU A 160 8.90 -11.82 4.91
C GLU A 160 9.61 -11.24 3.67
N LYS A 161 9.51 -11.92 2.52
CA LYS A 161 10.06 -11.42 1.25
C LYS A 161 9.36 -10.16 0.75
N SER A 162 8.12 -9.93 1.17
CA SER A 162 7.28 -8.85 0.67
C SER A 162 7.24 -7.61 1.57
N VAL A 163 7.99 -7.57 2.68
CA VAL A 163 7.98 -6.43 3.63
C VAL A 163 8.32 -5.09 2.96
N HIS A 164 9.18 -5.11 1.94
CA HIS A 164 9.54 -3.90 1.20
C HIS A 164 8.35 -3.30 0.44
N LEU A 165 7.44 -4.12 -0.08
CA LEU A 165 6.22 -3.67 -0.75
C LEU A 165 5.28 -2.97 0.24
N ALA A 166 5.19 -3.48 1.47
CA ALA A 166 4.43 -2.85 2.54
C ALA A 166 4.92 -1.42 2.85
N VAL A 167 6.24 -1.24 2.89
CA VAL A 167 6.86 0.07 3.10
C VAL A 167 6.68 0.98 1.89
N ILE A 168 6.79 0.46 0.67
CA ILE A 168 6.55 1.22 -0.57
C ILE A 168 5.13 1.74 -0.62
N GLY A 169 4.12 0.90 -0.35
CA GLY A 169 2.73 1.32 -0.30
C GLY A 169 2.47 2.41 0.75
N ALA A 170 2.97 2.21 1.97
CA ALA A 170 2.84 3.21 3.03
C ALA A 170 3.52 4.55 2.70
N LEU A 171 4.65 4.56 1.99
CA LEU A 171 5.29 5.79 1.51
C LEU A 171 4.51 6.42 0.35
N GLY A 172 3.95 5.60 -0.55
CA GLY A 172 3.09 6.03 -1.65
C GLY A 172 1.86 6.80 -1.16
N ASP A 173 1.25 6.30 -0.10
CA ASP A 173 0.15 6.93 0.63
C ASP A 173 0.56 8.10 1.53
N ARG A 174 1.85 8.43 1.56
CA ARG A 174 2.39 9.50 2.41
C ARG A 174 2.10 9.26 3.90
N GLN A 175 2.17 8.02 4.39
CA GLN A 175 1.90 7.70 5.79
C GLN A 175 3.10 7.90 6.72
N ASP A 176 4.20 8.46 6.22
CA ASP A 176 5.40 8.89 6.96
C ASP A 176 5.19 10.25 7.66
N GLN A 177 4.06 10.38 8.38
CA GLN A 177 3.60 11.64 9.00
C GLN A 177 4.10 11.84 10.45
N GLY A 178 4.97 10.97 10.95
CA GLY A 178 5.59 11.10 12.26
C GLY A 178 6.70 12.15 12.29
N GLU A 179 7.27 12.38 13.48
CA GLU A 179 8.39 13.29 13.65
C GLU A 179 9.56 12.89 12.74
N LYS A 180 10.14 13.86 12.02
CA LYS A 180 11.21 13.64 11.02
C LYS A 180 10.81 12.66 9.91
N CYS A 181 9.54 12.69 9.51
CA CYS A 181 8.96 11.80 8.51
C CYS A 181 9.12 10.32 8.87
N ASP A 182 8.89 9.98 10.14
CA ASP A 182 8.86 8.60 10.60
C ASP A 182 7.47 7.98 10.44
N PHE A 183 7.41 6.65 10.46
CA PHE A 183 6.13 5.96 10.53
C PHE A 183 5.56 5.95 11.93
N LEU A 184 4.23 5.89 11.98
CA LEU A 184 3.43 5.72 13.19
C LEU A 184 2.77 4.33 13.21
N GLY A 185 2.21 3.95 14.36
CA GLY A 185 1.36 2.76 14.47
C GLY A 185 1.98 1.45 13.96
N LEU A 186 1.23 0.71 13.14
CA LEU A 186 1.66 -0.57 12.59
C LEU A 186 2.76 -0.40 11.53
N ASN A 187 2.74 0.67 10.73
CA ASN A 187 3.81 0.96 9.77
C ASN A 187 5.18 1.04 10.46
N LYS A 188 5.25 1.56 11.69
CA LYS A 188 6.49 1.57 12.48
C LYS A 188 6.97 0.15 12.82
N LEU A 189 6.05 -0.77 13.11
CA LEU A 189 6.37 -2.18 13.37
C LEU A 189 6.81 -2.90 12.09
N ILE A 190 6.16 -2.60 10.96
CA ILE A 190 6.50 -3.14 9.64
C ILE A 190 7.89 -2.68 9.22
N LEU A 191 8.21 -1.38 9.40
CA LEU A 191 9.54 -0.86 9.14
C LEU A 191 10.60 -1.52 10.03
N LYS A 192 10.30 -1.72 11.32
CA LYS A 192 11.21 -2.43 12.23
C LYS A 192 11.55 -3.83 11.70
N ASP A 193 10.55 -4.57 11.25
CA ASP A 193 10.73 -5.90 10.64
C ASP A 193 11.63 -5.84 9.38
N ALA A 194 11.43 -4.84 8.52
CA ALA A 194 12.25 -4.64 7.33
C ALA A 194 13.73 -4.31 7.67
N LEU A 195 13.95 -3.50 8.72
CA LEU A 195 15.27 -3.11 9.20
C LEU A 195 16.01 -4.30 9.82
N GLU A 196 15.34 -5.09 10.67
CA GLU A 196 15.92 -6.30 11.30
C GLU A 196 16.37 -7.32 10.26
N ARG A 197 15.66 -7.38 9.13
CA ARG A 197 15.98 -8.25 7.98
C ARG A 197 17.04 -7.69 7.05
N LYS A 198 17.47 -6.44 7.25
CA LYS A 198 18.41 -5.72 6.37
C LYS A 198 17.92 -5.61 4.92
N ILE A 199 16.60 -5.60 4.70
CA ILE A 199 15.99 -5.38 3.38
C ILE A 199 15.91 -3.88 3.08
N ILE A 200 15.67 -3.08 4.12
CA ILE A 200 15.63 -1.61 4.06
C ILE A 200 16.64 -1.06 5.07
N SER A 201 17.22 0.10 4.75
CA SER A 201 17.98 0.93 5.70
C SER A 201 17.24 2.26 5.91
N ARG A 202 17.37 2.86 7.10
CA ARG A 202 16.81 4.17 7.42
C ARG A 202 17.94 5.17 7.71
N GLU A 203 17.83 6.36 7.14
CA GLU A 203 18.74 7.48 7.39
C GLU A 203 17.94 8.77 7.61
N ILE A 204 18.50 9.72 8.37
CA ILE A 204 17.99 11.09 8.45
C ILE A 204 18.79 11.91 7.44
N ASN A 205 18.11 12.44 6.42
CA ASN A 205 18.74 13.20 5.34
C ASN A 205 17.77 14.27 4.80
N ILE A 206 18.25 15.10 3.87
CA ILE A 206 17.43 16.07 3.15
C ILE A 206 16.51 15.30 2.19
N ARG A 207 15.21 15.55 2.27
CA ARG A 207 14.20 14.94 1.38
C ARG A 207 14.19 15.65 0.03
N LEU A 208 15.20 15.39 -0.79
CA LEU A 208 15.21 15.82 -2.19
C LEU A 208 14.78 14.69 -3.12
N PHE A 209 13.94 15.02 -4.10
CA PHE A 209 13.53 14.08 -5.12
C PHE A 209 14.73 13.71 -6.02
N GLY A 210 14.95 12.41 -6.22
CA GLY A 210 15.96 11.91 -7.14
C GLY A 210 17.40 11.90 -6.61
N ILE A 211 17.60 12.05 -5.29
CA ILE A 211 18.93 12.18 -4.64
C ILE A 211 19.96 11.12 -5.07
N ARG A 212 19.53 9.88 -5.36
CA ARG A 212 20.42 8.77 -5.80
C ARG A 212 20.48 8.57 -7.31
N ARG A 213 19.78 9.38 -8.09
CA ARG A 213 19.58 9.19 -9.54
C ARG A 213 19.81 10.46 -10.35
N ARG A 214 19.96 11.61 -9.71
CA ARG A 214 20.05 12.92 -10.36
C ARG A 214 21.15 13.77 -9.72
N PRO A 215 21.74 14.68 -10.50
CA PRO A 215 22.58 15.75 -9.97
C PRO A 215 21.89 16.56 -8.89
N LEU A 216 22.67 17.14 -7.97
CA LEU A 216 22.16 17.90 -6.83
C LEU A 216 21.29 19.10 -7.26
N HIS A 217 21.70 19.83 -8.31
CA HIS A 217 20.90 20.95 -8.84
C HIS A 217 19.55 20.47 -9.41
N LYS A 218 19.51 19.33 -10.10
CA LYS A 218 18.26 18.70 -10.58
C LYS A 218 17.40 18.17 -9.43
N CYS A 219 18.03 17.70 -8.35
CA CYS A 219 17.30 17.29 -7.16
C CYS A 219 16.57 18.49 -6.54
N LEU A 220 17.22 19.65 -6.42
CA LEU A 220 16.59 20.88 -5.96
C LEU A 220 15.47 21.34 -6.90
N GLU A 221 15.74 21.37 -8.22
CA GLU A 221 14.77 21.80 -9.24
C GLU A 221 13.48 20.97 -9.22
N TYR A 222 13.59 19.65 -9.11
CA TYR A 222 12.46 18.73 -9.17
C TYR A 222 11.82 18.42 -7.82
N THR A 223 12.38 18.92 -6.71
CA THR A 223 11.72 18.77 -5.40
C THR A 223 10.57 19.75 -5.30
N ILE A 224 9.36 19.23 -5.46
CA ILE A 224 8.10 19.97 -5.29
C ILE A 224 7.53 19.84 -3.87
N GLU A 225 7.99 18.84 -3.11
CA GLU A 225 7.56 18.59 -1.74
C GLU A 225 8.76 18.16 -0.88
N PRO A 226 9.25 19.04 0.03
CA PRO A 226 8.74 20.40 0.25
C PRO A 226 9.01 21.31 -0.96
N TYR A 227 8.08 22.23 -1.25
CA TYR A 227 8.35 23.30 -2.21
C TYR A 227 9.48 24.18 -1.66
N ILE A 228 10.48 24.49 -2.50
CA ILE A 228 11.65 25.28 -2.13
C ILE A 228 11.56 26.65 -2.81
N PRO A 229 11.14 27.71 -2.09
CA PRO A 229 10.91 29.02 -2.69
C PRO A 229 12.13 29.55 -3.44
N GLY A 230 11.91 29.90 -4.71
CA GLY A 230 12.94 30.42 -5.60
C GLY A 230 13.88 29.38 -6.20
N LEU A 231 13.76 28.08 -5.86
CA LEU A 231 14.58 27.00 -6.44
C LEU A 231 13.74 25.98 -7.21
N THR A 232 12.60 25.54 -6.67
CA THR A 232 11.75 24.54 -7.33
C THR A 232 11.32 25.03 -8.72
N GLY A 233 11.62 24.24 -9.74
CA GLY A 233 11.32 24.56 -11.14
C GLY A 233 12.30 25.53 -11.81
N ASP A 234 13.33 26.03 -11.12
CA ASP A 234 14.34 26.94 -11.68
C ASP A 234 15.75 26.36 -11.55
N GLU A 235 16.22 25.75 -12.63
CA GLU A 235 17.56 25.16 -12.72
C GLU A 235 18.68 26.17 -12.47
N ARG A 236 18.56 27.40 -13.01
CA ARG A 236 19.60 28.41 -12.89
C ARG A 236 19.71 28.87 -11.43
N ALA A 237 18.57 29.14 -10.80
CA ALA A 237 18.54 29.51 -9.39
C ALA A 237 19.11 28.39 -8.50
N CYS A 238 18.87 27.12 -8.83
CA CYS A 238 19.46 25.98 -8.12
C CYS A 238 21.00 25.95 -8.23
N ILE A 239 21.54 26.16 -9.44
CA ILE A 239 22.99 26.22 -9.68
C ILE A 239 23.62 27.39 -8.92
N ASP A 240 23.02 28.57 -9.02
CA ASP A 240 23.51 29.78 -8.35
C ASP A 240 23.42 29.67 -6.83
N PHE A 241 22.37 29.03 -6.32
CA PHE A 241 22.22 28.71 -4.90
C PHE A 241 23.35 27.82 -4.40
N LEU A 242 23.65 26.72 -5.11
CA LEU A 242 24.73 25.80 -4.74
C LEU A 242 26.08 26.51 -4.69
N LYS A 243 26.40 27.31 -5.73
CA LYS A 243 27.63 28.13 -5.75
C LYS A 243 27.68 29.11 -4.59
N ARG A 244 26.57 29.78 -4.28
CA ARG A 244 26.48 30.75 -3.18
C ARG A 244 26.77 30.11 -1.82
N ILE A 245 26.42 28.84 -1.62
CA ILE A 245 26.73 28.09 -0.39
C ILE A 245 28.06 27.30 -0.48
N SER A 246 28.93 27.63 -1.45
CA SER A 246 30.23 26.99 -1.67
C SER A 246 30.16 25.49 -1.99
N ILE A 247 29.07 25.05 -2.64
CA ILE A 247 28.92 23.72 -3.20
C ILE A 247 29.06 23.80 -4.71
N GLU A 248 30.17 23.29 -5.26
CA GLU A 248 30.36 23.29 -6.71
C GLU A 248 29.39 22.31 -7.39
N PRO A 249 28.49 22.80 -8.27
CA PRO A 249 27.47 21.97 -8.92
C PRO A 249 28.05 21.10 -10.04
N PHE A 250 29.24 21.43 -10.54
CA PHE A 250 29.97 20.70 -11.57
C PHE A 250 31.45 20.59 -11.17
N ASP A 251 32.12 19.50 -11.55
CA ASP A 251 33.57 19.39 -11.40
C ASP A 251 34.33 20.16 -12.49
N HIS A 252 35.67 20.08 -12.48
CA HIS A 252 36.54 20.76 -13.43
C HIS A 252 36.40 20.26 -14.88
N GLU A 253 35.80 19.08 -15.08
CA GLU A 253 35.48 18.53 -16.40
C GLU A 253 34.03 18.83 -16.83
N GLY A 254 33.28 19.56 -16.00
CA GLY A 254 31.87 19.89 -16.24
C GLY A 254 30.90 18.76 -15.88
N LYS A 255 31.32 17.70 -15.18
CA LYS A 255 30.42 16.64 -14.74
C LYS A 255 29.59 17.11 -13.54
N PRO A 256 28.28 16.85 -13.53
CA PRO A 256 27.43 17.32 -12.45
C PRO A 256 27.69 16.59 -11.13
N ARG A 257 27.62 17.33 -10.02
CA ARG A 257 27.76 16.78 -8.66
C ARG A 257 26.51 16.00 -8.23
N TYR A 258 26.72 14.84 -7.64
CA TYR A 258 25.72 14.01 -6.95
C TYR A 258 25.96 14.06 -5.43
N LEU A 259 24.98 13.62 -4.63
CA LEU A 259 25.13 13.46 -3.18
C LEU A 259 25.70 12.07 -2.84
#